data_AF-A0A1C7DGN1-F1
#
_entry.id   AF-A0A1C7DGN1-F1
#
_cell.length_a   1.000
_cell.length_b   1.000
_cell.length_c   1.000
_cell.angle_alpha   90.00
_cell.angle_beta   90.00
_cell.angle_gamma   90.00
#
_symmetry.space_group_name_H-M   'P 1'
#
loop_
_entity.id
_entity.type
_entity.pdbx_description
1 polymer ?
#
loop_
_entity_poly.entity_id
_entity_poly.type
_entity_poly.pdbx_seq_one_letter_code
_entity_poly.pdbx_strand_id
1 'polypeptide(L)'
;MKYKHFKSTIEHKYKTSLKELLYTVCVVEKLNALKGSKQLGIAKEVFVYWRHYYRFEERQRLFDQTVKEIKDKPVFYAEEVKNVIECHNSNN
;
A
#
# COMPACT_ATOMS: atom_id res chain seq x y z
N MET A 1 -15.82 -5.43 -1.74
CA MET A 1 -14.97 -6.55 -1.31
C MET A 1 -15.64 -7.88 -1.63
N LYS A 2 -15.01 -8.71 -2.49
CA LYS A 2 -15.44 -10.09 -2.79
C LYS A 2 -15.14 -11.03 -1.59
N TYR A 3 -15.80 -12.19 -1.56
CA TYR A 3 -15.58 -13.26 -0.57
C TYR A 3 -16.00 -12.93 0.88
N LYS A 4 -17.07 -12.15 1.09
CA LYS A 4 -17.53 -11.74 2.42
C LYS A 4 -17.82 -12.91 3.38
N HIS A 5 -18.34 -14.04 2.88
CA HIS A 5 -18.60 -15.22 3.72
C HIS A 5 -17.30 -15.76 4.35
N PHE A 6 -16.22 -15.85 3.58
CA PHE A 6 -14.92 -16.28 4.07
C PHE A 6 -14.32 -15.30 5.08
N LYS A 7 -14.55 -13.98 4.90
CA LYS A 7 -14.13 -12.95 5.86
C LYS A 7 -14.72 -13.24 7.24
N SER A 8 -16.04 -13.39 7.32
CA SER A 8 -16.73 -13.67 8.58
C SER A 8 -16.22 -14.96 9.22
N THR A 9 -16.06 -16.03 8.46
CA THR A 9 -15.51 -17.30 8.97
C THR A 9 -14.11 -17.14 9.56
N ILE A 10 -13.21 -16.42 8.87
CA ILE A 10 -11.85 -16.18 9.38
C ILE A 10 -11.86 -15.31 10.62
N GLU A 11 -12.62 -14.21 10.62
CA GLU A 11 -12.65 -13.29 11.77
C GLU A 11 -13.18 -13.99 13.01
N HIS A 12 -14.18 -14.87 12.87
CA HIS A 12 -14.63 -15.72 13.97
C HIS A 12 -13.58 -16.75 14.42
N LYS A 13 -12.89 -17.40 13.47
CA LYS A 13 -11.88 -18.43 13.77
C LYS A 13 -10.68 -17.87 14.53
N TYR A 14 -10.21 -16.69 14.13
CA TYR A 14 -8.98 -16.08 14.68
C TYR A 14 -9.26 -14.98 15.71
N LYS A 15 -10.53 -14.63 15.95
CA LYS A 15 -10.98 -13.54 16.86
C LYS A 15 -10.30 -12.18 16.60
N THR A 16 -9.82 -11.98 15.39
CA THR A 16 -9.04 -10.80 14.95
C THR A 16 -9.57 -10.34 13.60
N SER A 17 -9.45 -9.05 13.30
CA SER A 17 -9.92 -8.53 12.02
C SER A 17 -9.12 -9.13 10.85
N LEU A 18 -9.77 -9.34 9.70
CA LEU A 18 -9.09 -9.86 8.51
C LEU A 18 -7.91 -8.96 8.09
N LYS A 19 -8.06 -7.64 8.28
CA LYS A 19 -7.02 -6.66 7.95
C LYS A 19 -5.75 -6.88 8.80
N GLU A 20 -5.89 -7.05 10.11
CA GLU A 20 -4.76 -7.29 11.01
C GLU A 20 -4.11 -8.64 10.73
N LEU A 21 -4.91 -9.69 10.50
CA LEU A 21 -4.38 -11.01 10.12
C LEU A 21 -3.55 -10.93 8.84
N LEU A 22 -4.09 -10.28 7.80
CA LEU A 22 -3.37 -10.12 6.54
C LEU A 22 -2.14 -9.23 6.68
N TYR A 23 -2.19 -8.21 7.55
CA TYR A 23 -1.02 -7.41 7.87
C TYR A 23 0.08 -8.26 8.51
N THR A 24 -0.25 -9.05 9.53
CA THR A 24 0.72 -9.94 10.17
C THR A 24 1.31 -10.92 9.15
N VAL A 25 0.48 -11.61 8.38
CA VAL A 25 0.93 -12.61 7.40
C VAL A 25 1.77 -11.98 6.26
N CYS A 26 1.32 -10.86 5.69
CA CYS A 26 1.94 -10.28 4.50
C CYS A 26 3.10 -9.32 4.81
N VAL A 27 3.01 -8.59 5.92
CA VAL A 27 3.95 -7.51 6.27
C VAL A 27 4.93 -7.94 7.35
N VAL A 28 4.45 -8.57 8.43
CA VAL A 28 5.31 -8.98 9.55
C VAL A 28 6.05 -10.27 9.21
N GLU A 29 5.32 -11.32 8.82
CA GLU A 29 5.86 -12.65 8.52
C GLU A 29 6.39 -12.77 7.08
N LYS A 30 6.08 -11.79 6.21
CA LYS A 30 6.48 -11.73 4.79
C LYS A 30 6.16 -13.03 4.02
N LEU A 31 5.04 -13.68 4.35
CA LEU A 31 4.66 -14.92 3.70
C LEU A 31 4.18 -14.69 2.27
N ASN A 32 4.59 -15.57 1.37
CA ASN A 32 4.11 -15.58 0.00
C ASN A 32 2.66 -16.09 -0.08
N ALA A 33 2.00 -15.87 -1.22
CA ALA A 33 0.58 -16.17 -1.39
C ALA A 33 0.20 -17.63 -1.09
N LEU A 34 1.09 -18.60 -1.40
CA LEU A 34 0.83 -20.01 -1.16
C LEU A 34 0.89 -20.36 0.33
N LYS A 35 1.93 -19.87 1.04
CA LYS A 35 2.08 -20.11 2.47
C LYS A 35 1.00 -19.38 3.28
N GLY A 36 0.73 -18.12 2.95
CA GLY A 36 -0.30 -17.32 3.61
C GLY A 36 -1.71 -17.89 3.43
N SER A 37 -2.04 -18.40 2.23
CA SER A 37 -3.35 -19.03 2.00
C SER A 37 -3.51 -20.34 2.77
N LYS A 38 -2.46 -21.16 2.85
CA LYS A 38 -2.45 -22.39 3.67
C LYS A 38 -2.62 -22.10 5.16
N GLN A 39 -1.91 -21.09 5.67
CA GLN A 39 -1.98 -20.69 7.09
C GLN A 39 -3.37 -20.22 7.49
N LEU A 40 -4.05 -19.49 6.61
CA LEU A 40 -5.42 -19.00 6.83
C LEU A 40 -6.50 -20.04 6.48
N GLY A 41 -6.13 -21.14 5.83
CA GLY A 41 -7.06 -22.19 5.40
C GLY A 41 -8.00 -21.75 4.27
N ILE A 42 -7.51 -20.94 3.33
CA ILE A 42 -8.29 -20.41 2.20
C ILE A 42 -7.63 -20.72 0.86
N ALA A 43 -8.43 -20.62 -0.21
CA ALA A 43 -7.92 -20.66 -1.56
C ALA A 43 -6.92 -19.51 -1.83
N LYS A 44 -5.87 -19.81 -2.59
CA LYS A 44 -4.81 -18.85 -2.93
C LYS A 44 -5.37 -17.58 -3.59
N GLU A 45 -6.36 -17.73 -4.46
CA GLU A 45 -7.00 -16.61 -5.17
C GLU A 45 -7.70 -15.63 -4.21
N VAL A 46 -8.37 -16.15 -3.18
CA VAL A 46 -9.03 -15.33 -2.15
C VAL A 46 -7.98 -14.55 -1.36
N PHE A 47 -6.89 -15.22 -0.98
CA PHE A 47 -5.77 -14.58 -0.29
C PHE A 47 -5.15 -13.45 -1.12
N VAL A 48 -4.83 -13.73 -2.39
CA VAL A 48 -4.25 -12.75 -3.32
C VAL A 48 -5.18 -11.56 -3.51
N TYR A 49 -6.48 -11.80 -3.72
CA TYR A 49 -7.47 -10.74 -3.85
C TYR A 49 -7.50 -9.82 -2.62
N TRP A 50 -7.53 -10.38 -1.41
CA TRP A 50 -7.54 -9.56 -0.20
C TRP A 50 -6.22 -8.84 0.05
N ARG A 51 -5.07 -9.48 -0.24
CA ARG A 51 -3.76 -8.82 -0.16
C ARG A 51 -3.70 -7.56 -1.03
N HIS A 52 -4.18 -7.64 -2.26
CA HIS A 52 -4.27 -6.48 -3.16
C HIS A 52 -5.29 -5.45 -2.65
N TYR A 53 -6.45 -5.89 -2.18
CA TYR A 53 -7.51 -5.01 -1.66
C TYR A 53 -7.01 -4.14 -0.49
N TYR A 54 -6.25 -4.73 0.44
CA TYR A 54 -5.68 -4.02 1.58
C TYR A 54 -4.33 -3.34 1.30
N ARG A 55 -3.83 -3.41 0.06
CA ARG A 55 -2.56 -2.85 -0.38
C ARG A 55 -1.33 -3.33 0.40
N PHE A 56 -1.32 -4.62 0.80
CA PHE A 56 -0.18 -5.20 1.53
C PHE A 56 0.91 -5.77 0.62
N GLU A 57 0.92 -5.39 -0.65
CA GLU A 57 2.04 -5.69 -1.53
C GLU A 57 3.17 -4.69 -1.33
N GLU A 58 4.40 -5.18 -1.35
CA GLU A 58 5.60 -4.37 -1.15
C GLU A 58 5.66 -3.19 -2.11
N ARG A 59 5.37 -3.43 -3.40
CA ARG A 59 5.36 -2.37 -4.43
C ARG A 59 4.33 -1.29 -4.12
N GLN A 60 3.13 -1.66 -3.66
CA GLN A 60 2.08 -0.69 -3.33
C GLN A 60 2.46 0.15 -2.10
N ARG A 61 3.06 -0.49 -1.09
CA ARG A 61 3.55 0.21 0.10
C ARG A 61 4.69 1.17 -0.20
N LEU A 62 5.65 0.74 -1.02
CA LEU A 62 6.75 1.60 -1.48
C LEU A 62 6.22 2.78 -2.29
N PHE A 63 5.27 2.53 -3.19
CA PHE A 63 4.61 3.60 -3.95
C PHE A 63 3.91 4.60 -3.02
N ASP A 64 3.11 4.10 -2.07
CA ASP A 64 2.39 4.95 -1.11
C ASP A 64 3.37 5.78 -0.25
N GLN A 65 4.52 5.20 0.13
CA GLN A 65 5.60 5.89 0.81
C GLN A 65 6.21 6.99 -0.07
N THR A 66 6.59 6.68 -1.32
CA THR A 66 7.18 7.66 -2.24
C THR A 66 6.22 8.80 -2.56
N VAL A 67 4.93 8.53 -2.77
CA VAL A 67 3.91 9.57 -2.99
C VAL A 67 3.82 10.50 -1.78
N LYS A 68 3.86 9.93 -0.57
CA LYS A 68 3.87 10.72 0.66
C LYS A 68 5.11 11.60 0.76
N GLU A 69 6.29 11.04 0.49
CA GLU A 69 7.56 11.77 0.50
C GLU A 69 7.60 12.92 -0.53
N ILE A 70 7.01 12.73 -1.71
CA ILE A 70 6.89 13.79 -2.73
C ILE A 70 5.93 14.89 -2.27
N LYS A 71 4.80 14.52 -1.66
CA LYS A 71 3.77 15.47 -1.20
C LYS A 71 4.26 16.31 -0.02
N ASP A 72 5.06 15.72 0.86
CA ASP A 72 5.59 16.37 2.06
C ASP A 72 6.84 17.23 1.76
N LYS A 73 7.40 17.18 0.54
CA LYS A 73 8.44 18.10 0.10
C LYS A 73 7.82 19.47 -0.24
N PRO A 74 8.27 20.57 0.41
CA PRO A 74 7.91 21.91 -0.04
C PRO A 74 8.31 22.07 -1.51
N VAL A 75 7.46 22.76 -2.28
CA VAL A 75 7.67 23.00 -3.71
C VAL A 75 8.84 23.97 -3.91
N PHE A 76 10.07 23.52 -3.70
CA PHE A 76 11.29 24.27 -4.02
C PHE A 76 11.47 24.44 -5.54
N TYR A 77 10.72 23.68 -6.35
CA TYR A 77 10.74 23.78 -7.81
C TYR A 77 9.99 25.01 -8.36
N ALA A 78 9.26 25.77 -7.55
CA ALA A 78 8.55 26.98 -8.01
C ALA A 78 9.42 28.24 -7.96
N GLU A 79 10.50 28.27 -7.16
CA GLU A 79 11.36 29.44 -7.00
C GLU A 79 12.47 29.50 -8.04
N GLU A 80 12.97 28.35 -8.51
CA GLU A 80 13.98 28.32 -9.58
C GLU A 80 13.43 28.84 -10.92
N VAL A 81 12.13 28.68 -11.19
CA VAL A 81 11.51 29.19 -12.43
C VAL A 81 11.29 30.70 -12.36
N LYS A 82 11.06 31.29 -11.18
CA LYS A 82 10.94 32.75 -11.04
C LYS A 82 12.27 33.47 -11.21
N ASN A 83 13.35 32.92 -10.64
CA ASN A 83 14.68 33.54 -10.76
C ASN A 83 15.26 33.50 -12.19
N VAL A 84 14.85 32.53 -13.02
CA VAL A 84 15.27 32.48 -14.44
C VAL A 84 14.52 33.52 -15.29
N ILE A 85 13.26 33.81 -14.96
CA ILE A 85 12.42 34.77 -15.70
C ILE A 85 12.80 36.22 -15.36
N GLU A 86 13.15 36.52 -14.11
CA GLU A 86 13.56 37.88 -13.72
C GLU A 86 14.92 38.31 -14.32
N CYS A 87 15.84 37.37 -14.53
CA CYS A 87 17.14 37.67 -15.17
C CYS A 87 17.04 38.02 -16.67
N HIS A 88 15.92 37.71 -17.35
CA HIS A 88 15.74 38.01 -18.78
C HIS A 88 15.02 39.34 -19.06
N ASN A 89 14.40 39.96 -18.05
CA ASN A 89 13.63 41.21 -18.24
C ASN A 89 14.37 42.48 -17.77
N SER A 90 15.61 42.38 -17.30
CA SER A 90 16.46 43.55 -16.97
C SER A 90 17.43 43.98 -18.07
N ASN A 91 17.38 43.38 -19.26
CA ASN A 91 18.23 43.75 -20.41
C ASN A 91 17.41 44.23 -21.62
N ASN A 92 16.43 45.12 -21.42
CA ASN A 92 15.85 45.91 -22.51
C ASN A 92 15.42 47.30 -22.01
#